data_AF-A0A2N0ZXD8-F1
#
_entry.id   AF-A0A2N0ZXD8-F1
#
_cell.length_a   1.000
_cell.length_b   1.000
_cell.length_c   1.000
_cell.angle_alpha   90.00
_cell.angle_beta   90.00
_cell.angle_gamma   90.00
#
_symmetry.space_group_name_H-M   'P 1'
#
loop_
_entity.id
_entity.type
_entity.pdbx_description
1 polymer ?
#
loop_
_entity_poly.entity_id
_entity_poly.type
_entity_poly.pdbx_seq_one_letter_code
_entity_poly.pdbx_strand_id
1 'polypeptide(L)'
;MKIKIYVGKKMTTLSWIFLENKISVRLPGFADAKYSNERNIIVASSNIGLIYIIGIDGEIKYEFSNAENENYKFYCLANTKYNDLGVNIIMAHDPELNGERFWQHTIDLENQAVGEPLTKWR
;
A
#
# COMPACT_ATOMS: atom_id res chain seq x y z
N MET A 1 -2.83 14.65 -2.10
CA MET A 1 -4.18 14.41 -2.64
C MET A 1 -5.02 13.61 -1.65
N LYS A 2 -6.34 13.86 -1.55
CA LYS A 2 -7.25 13.09 -0.67
C LYS A 2 -7.88 11.94 -1.46
N ILE A 3 -7.66 10.71 -0.99
CA ILE A 3 -8.27 9.50 -1.54
C ILE A 3 -9.48 9.13 -0.68
N LYS A 4 -10.63 8.89 -1.31
CA LYS A 4 -11.82 8.33 -0.67
C LYS A 4 -11.80 6.82 -0.88
N ILE A 5 -11.94 6.07 0.21
CA ILE A 5 -11.93 4.61 0.23
C ILE A 5 -13.34 4.13 0.60
N TYR A 6 -13.93 3.30 -0.26
CA TYR A 6 -15.21 2.64 0.00
C TYR A 6 -15.02 1.13 -0.01
N VAL A 7 -15.24 0.50 1.15
CA VAL A 7 -15.02 -0.92 1.35
C VAL A 7 -16.31 -1.70 1.12
N GLY A 8 -16.32 -2.59 0.12
CA GLY A 8 -17.38 -3.54 -0.15
C GLY A 8 -17.07 -4.94 0.39
N LYS A 9 -17.94 -5.93 0.11
CA LYS A 9 -17.79 -7.31 0.63
C LYS A 9 -16.55 -8.05 0.10
N LYS A 10 -16.18 -7.83 -1.17
CA LYS A 10 -15.08 -8.54 -1.85
C LYS A 10 -14.10 -7.59 -2.55
N MET A 11 -14.40 -6.30 -2.57
CA MET A 11 -13.69 -5.30 -3.36
C MET A 11 -13.66 -3.99 -2.58
N THR A 12 -12.60 -3.21 -2.76
CA THR A 12 -12.48 -1.84 -2.29
C THR A 12 -12.46 -0.90 -3.49
N THR A 13 -13.23 0.19 -3.41
CA THR A 13 -13.22 1.26 -4.41
C THR A 13 -12.42 2.43 -3.87
N LEU A 14 -11.35 2.80 -4.57
CA LEU A 14 -10.59 4.01 -4.36
C LEU A 14 -11.10 5.09 -5.31
N SER A 15 -11.27 6.32 -4.83
CA SER A 15 -11.66 7.44 -5.69
C SER A 15 -11.03 8.75 -5.26
N TRP A 16 -10.69 9.60 -6.22
CA TRP A 16 -10.10 10.92 -6.00
C TRP A 16 -10.46 11.85 -7.16
N ILE A 17 -10.07 13.11 -7.05
CA ILE A 17 -10.24 14.12 -8.10
C ILE A 17 -8.89 14.39 -8.74
N PHE A 18 -8.81 14.32 -10.07
CA PHE A 18 -7.64 14.69 -10.86
C PHE A 18 -8.11 15.45 -12.11
N LEU A 19 -7.53 16.63 -12.36
CA LEU A 19 -7.95 17.54 -13.45
C LEU A 19 -9.48 17.74 -13.49
N GLU A 20 -10.09 18.03 -12.34
CA GLU A 20 -11.54 18.21 -12.15
C GLU A 20 -12.41 16.95 -12.42
N ASN A 21 -11.80 15.86 -12.87
CA ASN A 21 -12.48 14.60 -13.14
C ASN A 21 -12.40 13.67 -11.92
N LYS A 22 -13.49 12.94 -11.68
CA LYS A 22 -13.51 11.88 -10.66
C LYS A 22 -12.87 10.62 -11.25
N ILE A 23 -11.74 10.22 -10.68
CA ILE A 23 -11.09 8.95 -10.98
C ILE A 23 -11.56 7.91 -9.96
N SER A 24 -11.75 6.67 -10.42
CA SER A 24 -12.19 5.56 -9.57
C SER A 24 -11.52 4.26 -10.00
N VAL A 25 -10.87 3.58 -9.06
CA VAL A 25 -10.23 2.27 -9.27
C VAL A 25 -10.82 1.27 -8.28
N ARG A 26 -11.05 0.04 -8.73
CA ARG A 26 -11.55 -1.05 -7.88
C ARG A 26 -10.45 -2.09 -7.69
N LEU A 27 -10.14 -2.39 -6.44
CA LEU A 27 -9.14 -3.38 -6.06
C LEU A 27 -9.82 -4.55 -5.33
N PRO A 28 -9.30 -5.78 -5.49
CA PRO A 28 -9.79 -6.93 -4.75
C PRO A 28 -9.50 -6.82 -3.25
N GLY A 29 -10.39 -7.40 -2.45
CA GLY A 29 -10.25 -7.43 -0.99
C GLY A 29 -10.47 -6.07 -0.31
N PHE A 30 -10.02 -6.00 0.94
CA PHE A 30 -9.94 -4.79 1.75
C PHE A 30 -8.63 -4.09 1.46
N ALA A 31 -8.69 -2.87 0.92
CA ALA A 31 -7.50 -2.13 0.55
C ALA A 31 -7.37 -0.80 1.31
N ASP A 32 -6.14 -0.44 1.64
CA ASP A 32 -5.75 0.91 2.03
C ASP A 32 -5.01 1.59 0.87
N ALA A 33 -4.97 2.92 0.88
CA ALA A 33 -4.29 3.69 -0.16
C ALA A 33 -3.71 5.00 0.37
N LYS A 34 -2.52 5.35 -0.12
CA LYS A 34 -1.83 6.61 0.17
C LYS A 34 -1.34 7.26 -1.11
N TYR A 35 -1.44 8.59 -1.14
CA TYR A 35 -0.84 9.39 -2.19
C TYR A 35 0.60 9.74 -1.82
N SER A 36 1.52 9.40 -2.71
CA SER A 36 2.91 9.84 -2.69
C SER A 36 3.02 11.20 -3.39
N ASN A 37 3.45 12.24 -2.69
CA ASN A 37 3.71 13.54 -3.33
C ASN A 37 5.02 13.49 -4.14
N GLU A 38 5.95 12.65 -3.70
CA GLU A 38 7.32 12.50 -4.13
C GLU A 38 7.40 11.91 -5.53
N ARG A 39 6.52 10.95 -5.83
CA ARG A 39 6.42 10.30 -7.14
C ARG A 39 5.15 10.66 -7.90
N ASN A 40 4.25 11.44 -7.30
CA ASN A 40 2.95 11.81 -7.88
C ASN A 40 2.17 10.55 -8.33
N ILE A 41 2.01 9.61 -7.41
CA ILE A 41 1.31 8.31 -7.60
C ILE A 41 0.48 7.97 -6.38
N ILE A 42 -0.38 6.98 -6.51
CA ILE A 42 -1.09 6.33 -5.42
C ILE A 42 -0.50 4.96 -5.20
N VAL A 43 -0.14 4.67 -3.96
CA VAL A 43 0.22 3.34 -3.50
C VAL A 43 -1.00 2.75 -2.80
N ALA A 44 -1.37 1.53 -3.15
CA ALA A 44 -2.43 0.80 -2.45
C ALA A 44 -1.96 -0.60 -2.06
N SER A 45 -2.46 -1.10 -0.95
CA SER A 45 -2.21 -2.46 -0.49
C SER A 45 -3.53 -3.12 -0.11
N SER A 46 -3.69 -4.38 -0.46
CA SER A 46 -4.88 -5.19 -0.16
C SER A 46 -4.58 -6.25 0.89
N ASN A 47 -5.60 -6.64 1.63
CA ASN A 47 -5.50 -7.70 2.64
C ASN A 47 -5.28 -9.11 2.05
N ILE A 48 -5.40 -9.27 0.74
CA ILE A 48 -5.04 -10.51 0.02
C ILE A 48 -3.58 -10.52 -0.43
N GLY A 49 -2.80 -9.54 0.00
CA GLY A 49 -1.35 -9.46 -0.23
C GLY A 49 -0.92 -8.87 -1.55
N LEU A 50 -1.82 -8.19 -2.27
CA LEU A 50 -1.46 -7.46 -3.48
C LEU A 50 -1.15 -6.00 -3.16
N ILE A 51 -0.07 -5.50 -3.76
CA ILE A 51 0.37 -4.11 -3.73
C ILE A 51 0.20 -3.53 -5.14
N TYR A 52 -0.31 -2.31 -5.20
CA TYR A 52 -0.62 -1.61 -6.44
C TYR A 52 0.06 -0.26 -6.45
N ILE A 53 0.65 0.07 -7.60
CA ILE A 53 1.13 1.41 -7.92
C ILE A 53 0.27 1.97 -9.03
N ILE A 54 -0.46 3.02 -8.69
CA ILE A 54 -1.53 3.57 -9.51
C ILE A 54 -1.14 5.00 -9.88
N GLY A 55 -1.18 5.32 -11.18
CA GLY A 55 -1.09 6.68 -11.65
C GLY A 55 -2.23 7.55 -11.10
N ILE A 56 -2.01 8.86 -11.03
CA ILE A 56 -3.06 9.82 -10.62
C ILE A 56 -4.24 9.88 -11.59
N ASP A 57 -4.07 9.38 -12.80
CA ASP A 57 -5.11 9.16 -13.81
C ASP A 57 -5.91 7.86 -13.58
N GLY A 58 -5.45 6.99 -12.67
CA GLY A 58 -6.09 5.73 -12.33
C GLY A 58 -5.51 4.52 -13.03
N GLU A 59 -4.49 4.69 -13.88
CA GLU A 59 -3.81 3.56 -14.52
C GLU A 59 -3.00 2.75 -13.50
N ILE A 60 -3.16 1.43 -13.49
CA ILE A 60 -2.33 0.54 -12.67
C ILE A 60 -1.01 0.34 -13.41
N LYS A 61 0.08 0.90 -12.88
CA LYS A 61 1.43 0.81 -13.43
C LYS A 61 2.16 -0.46 -13.00
N TYR A 62 1.95 -0.85 -11.75
CA TYR A 62 2.51 -2.07 -11.17
C TYR A 62 1.48 -2.76 -10.29
N GLU A 63 1.49 -4.08 -10.34
CA GLU A 63 0.75 -4.98 -9.46
C GLU A 63 1.66 -6.15 -9.11
N PHE A 64 1.93 -6.35 -7.83
CA PHE A 64 2.75 -7.46 -7.37
C PHE A 64 2.28 -8.00 -6.02
N SER A 65 2.59 -9.27 -5.79
CA SER A 65 2.20 -10.01 -4.60
C SER A 65 3.31 -9.96 -3.56
N ASN A 66 2.91 -9.74 -2.31
CA ASN A 66 3.73 -9.97 -1.13
C ASN A 66 3.21 -11.19 -0.33
N ALA A 67 2.33 -12.00 -0.94
CA ALA A 67 1.67 -13.13 -0.27
C ALA A 67 2.59 -14.34 -0.05
N GLU A 68 3.82 -14.34 -0.57
CA GLU A 68 4.77 -15.45 -0.39
C GLU A 68 5.28 -15.61 1.05
N ASN A 69 5.02 -14.64 1.93
CA ASN A 69 5.31 -14.77 3.36
C ASN A 69 4.03 -14.95 4.18
N GLU A 70 3.69 -16.21 4.47
CA GLU A 70 2.52 -16.61 5.29
C GLU A 70 2.52 -16.02 6.71
N ASN A 71 3.65 -15.45 7.16
CA ASN A 71 3.84 -14.85 8.48
C ASN A 71 3.31 -13.41 8.59
N TYR A 72 2.79 -12.83 7.51
CA TYR A 72 2.36 -11.43 7.49
C TYR A 72 0.85 -11.28 7.33
N LYS A 73 0.23 -10.67 8.34
CA LYS A 73 -1.15 -10.16 8.23
C LYS A 73 -1.02 -8.70 7.85
N PHE A 74 -1.50 -8.31 6.66
CA PHE A 74 -1.28 -6.96 6.12
C PHE A 74 -2.00 -5.89 6.95
N TYR A 75 -1.30 -4.78 7.20
CA TYR A 75 -1.86 -3.56 7.78
C TYR A 75 -1.48 -2.35 6.89
N CYS A 76 -1.91 -1.17 7.33
CA CYS A 76 -2.06 0.04 6.52
C CYS A 76 -0.77 0.59 5.89
N LEU A 77 -0.96 1.59 5.04
CA LEU A 77 0.10 2.37 4.43
C LEU A 77 0.35 3.65 5.24
N ALA A 78 1.60 4.10 5.29
CA ALA A 78 1.99 5.35 5.92
C ALA A 78 2.86 6.19 4.98
N ASN A 79 2.60 7.50 4.95
CA ASN A 79 3.49 8.41 4.23
C ASN A 79 4.81 8.53 4.97
N THR A 80 5.90 8.60 4.22
CA THR A 80 7.26 8.77 4.74
C THR A 80 8.02 9.75 3.86
N LYS A 81 9.05 10.39 4.43
CA LYS A 81 10.01 11.23 3.69
C LYS A 81 11.37 10.56 3.52
N TYR A 82 11.50 9.34 4.03
CA TYR A 82 12.78 8.64 4.18
C TYR A 82 13.04 7.61 3.07
N ASN A 83 12.14 7.51 2.08
CA ASN A 83 12.35 6.70 0.89
C ASN A 83 11.85 7.43 -0.35
N ASP A 84 12.32 6.98 -1.50
CA ASP A 84 12.00 7.58 -2.79
C ASP A 84 10.55 7.40 -3.21
N LEU A 85 9.85 6.40 -2.67
CA LEU A 85 8.45 6.16 -2.96
C LEU A 85 7.54 7.14 -2.19
N GLY A 86 7.99 7.71 -1.08
CA GLY A 86 7.20 8.54 -0.19
C GLY A 86 6.15 7.77 0.64
N VAL A 87 6.13 6.44 0.55
CA VAL A 87 5.17 5.56 1.25
C VAL A 87 5.89 4.32 1.78
N ASN A 88 5.56 3.94 3.01
CA ASN A 88 5.93 2.68 3.65
C ASN A 88 4.68 1.81 3.83
N ILE A 89 4.90 0.50 3.86
CA ILE A 89 3.88 -0.46 4.29
C ILE A 89 4.14 -0.87 5.73
N ILE A 90 3.07 -0.99 6.52
CA ILE A 90 3.14 -1.48 7.90
C ILE A 90 2.59 -2.90 7.91
N MET A 91 3.38 -3.83 8.44
CA MET A 91 3.05 -5.26 8.44
C MET A 91 3.05 -5.80 9.85
N ALA A 92 2.10 -6.69 10.15
CA ALA A 92 2.13 -7.43 11.39
C ALA A 92 2.77 -8.80 11.18
N HIS A 93 3.80 -9.07 11.97
CA HIS A 93 4.51 -10.33 12.02
C HIS A 93 3.80 -11.29 12.98
N ASP A 94 3.58 -12.52 12.55
CA ASP A 94 2.99 -13.61 13.33
C ASP A 94 3.74 -14.92 13.00
N PRO A 95 4.61 -15.44 13.90
CA PRO A 95 4.90 -14.95 15.25
C PRO A 95 5.62 -13.58 15.26
N GLU A 96 5.60 -12.89 16.40
CA GLU A 96 6.22 -11.57 16.56
C GLU A 96 7.71 -11.59 16.21
N LEU A 97 8.15 -10.60 15.44
CA LEU A 97 9.55 -10.43 15.08
C LEU A 97 10.25 -9.60 16.16
N ASN A 98 11.26 -10.18 16.82
CA ASN A 98 12.04 -9.52 17.88
C ASN A 98 11.16 -8.94 19.01
N GLY A 99 10.09 -9.66 19.39
CA GLY A 99 9.12 -9.25 20.41
C GLY A 99 8.31 -8.00 20.04
N GLU A 100 8.20 -7.70 18.74
CA GLU A 100 7.36 -6.63 18.22
C GLU A 100 6.50 -7.17 17.09
N ARG A 101 5.23 -6.79 17.11
CA ARG A 101 4.26 -7.24 16.11
C ARG A 101 4.30 -6.38 14.87
N PHE A 102 4.33 -5.05 15.01
CA PHE A 102 4.18 -4.15 13.87
C PHE A 102 5.50 -3.53 13.44
N TRP A 103 5.82 -3.67 12.16
CA TRP A 103 7.04 -3.16 11.56
C TRP A 103 6.74 -2.36 10.29
N GLN A 104 7.50 -1.30 10.09
CA GLN A 104 7.53 -0.57 8.82
C GLN A 104 8.48 -1.28 7.86
N HIS A 105 8.06 -1.37 6.60
CA HIS A 105 8.86 -1.88 5.50
C HIS A 105 8.85 -0.90 4.32
N THR A 106 9.94 -0.88 3.57
CA THR A 106 9.98 -0.20 2.27
C THR A 106 9.26 -1.02 1.21
N ILE A 107 8.72 -0.35 0.21
CA ILE A 107 8.24 -1.00 -1.01
C ILE A 107 9.31 -0.74 -2.09
N ASP A 108 9.90 -1.82 -2.58
CA ASP A 108 10.91 -1.79 -3.64
C ASP A 108 10.20 -1.96 -4.99
N LEU A 109 10.17 -0.88 -5.78
CA LEU A 109 9.52 -0.88 -7.08
C LEU A 109 10.35 -1.57 -8.18
N GLU A 110 11.68 -1.57 -8.04
CA GLU A 110 12.56 -2.18 -9.03
C GLU A 110 12.44 -3.71 -8.97
N ASN A 111 12.47 -4.24 -7.74
CA ASN A 111 12.33 -5.67 -7.48
C ASN A 111 10.88 -6.13 -7.31
N GLN A 112 9.91 -5.19 -7.31
CA GLN A 112 8.48 -5.46 -7.09
C GLN A 112 8.25 -6.30 -5.83
N ALA A 113 8.86 -5.86 -4.73
CA ALA A 113 8.89 -6.59 -3.47
C ALA A 113 8.71 -5.66 -2.28
N VAL A 114 8.39 -6.24 -1.12
CA VAL A 114 8.49 -5.53 0.16
C VAL A 114 9.85 -5.83 0.76
N GLY A 115 10.56 -4.77 1.15
CA GLY A 115 11.88 -4.89 1.76
C GLY A 115 11.84 -5.44 3.19
N GLU A 116 13.02 -5.63 3.77
CA GLU A 116 13.19 -6.07 5.15
C GLU A 116 12.59 -5.08 6.17
N PRO A 117 12.24 -5.55 7.38
CA PRO A 117 11.78 -4.69 8.47
C PRO A 117 12.78 -3.56 8.78
N LEU A 118 12.32 -2.31 8.76
CA LEU A 118 13.16 -1.13 9.01
C LEU A 118 13.12 -0.69 10.47
N THR A 119 11.91 -0.45 10.97
CA THR A 119 11.68 0.09 12.31
C THR A 119 10.35 -0.38 12.85
N LYS A 120 10.26 -0.49 14.16
CA LYS A 120 9.02 -0.77 14.88
C LYS A 120 7.98 0.31 14.57
N TRP A 121 6.72 -0.09 14.44
CA TRP A 121 5.59 0.82 14.32
C TRP A 121 4.80 0.81 15.63
N ARG A 122 4.68 1.98 16.28
CA ARG A 122 3.98 2.16 17.56
C ARG A 122 2.87 3.18 17.40
#